data_AF-A0A925DRY0-F1
#
_entry.id   AF-A0A925DRY0-F1
#
_cell.length_a   1.000
_cell.length_b   1.000
_cell.length_c   1.000
_cell.angle_alpha   90.00
_cell.angle_beta   90.00
_cell.angle_gamma   90.00
#
_symmetry.space_group_name_H-M   'P 1'
#
loop_
_entity.id
_entity.type
_entity.pdbx_description
1 polymer ?
#
loop_
_entity_poly.entity_id
_entity_poly.type
_entity_poly.pdbx_seq_one_letter_code
_entity_poly.pdbx_strand_id
1 'polypeptide(L)'
;MKTKILFLFLSSISLATFSQKKAPEISETLLKTYVKYLASDKLEGRGTGTAGEAKAGAYITGILEKTGGLTPKGTTSWFYDFTFRFNPNPHDTDNSKAIERKGRDILAYIDNGAENTIIIGAHYDHLGLGNDHNSLDANPTGKIHNGADDNASGSAGLMELARYFASNNKKEQFNFLFCWFSGEELGLYGSKKFCEKPTIDFAKVNYMINLDMIGRLNDTTKKLLVYGVGTSPTWTPLMDKLQNGFTFKYDSSGIGPSDQTSFYLKDLPVLFFFTGQHADYHKPTDDWDKLNYKGEKKVLELVIKVVEETEKMPKLTFTKTKSAEATTRKYKVTMGIMPDYAFEGKGVHVDGVTDDRPAAIAGVQRDDIIIQLGDVKVENMQDYMKALGKIEKGMEVPAKILRGGKEIELKVKF
;
A
#
# COMPACT_ATOMS: atom_id res chain seq x y z
N MET A 1 -5.94 -89.24 22.26
CA MET A 1 -5.99 -88.16 21.24
C MET A 1 -6.69 -86.95 21.83
N LYS A 2 -5.98 -85.85 22.08
CA LYS A 2 -6.57 -84.55 22.44
C LYS A 2 -5.95 -83.50 21.51
N THR A 3 -6.76 -82.97 20.61
CA THR A 3 -6.36 -81.97 19.60
C THR A 3 -6.39 -80.59 20.25
N LYS A 4 -5.24 -79.90 20.32
CA LYS A 4 -5.16 -78.48 20.70
C LYS A 4 -5.24 -77.64 19.44
N ILE A 5 -6.27 -76.81 19.31
CA ILE A 5 -6.40 -75.78 18.28
C ILE A 5 -5.73 -74.51 18.83
N LEU A 6 -4.69 -74.03 18.14
CA LEU A 6 -3.99 -72.80 18.43
C LEU A 6 -4.59 -71.69 17.55
N PHE A 7 -5.29 -70.72 18.15
CA PHE A 7 -5.75 -69.52 17.47
C PHE A 7 -4.59 -68.52 17.38
N LEU A 8 -4.12 -68.24 16.16
CA LEU A 8 -3.15 -67.19 15.88
C LEU A 8 -3.92 -65.88 15.62
N PHE A 9 -3.84 -64.92 16.54
CA PHE A 9 -4.36 -63.56 16.34
C PHE A 9 -3.32 -62.77 15.54
N LEU A 10 -3.57 -62.52 14.26
CA LEU A 10 -2.81 -61.55 13.47
C LEU A 10 -3.34 -60.14 13.80
N SER A 11 -2.58 -59.35 14.55
CA SER A 11 -2.86 -57.91 14.69
C SER A 11 -2.30 -57.18 13.48
N SER A 12 -3.19 -56.72 12.60
CA SER A 12 -2.87 -55.77 11.54
C SER A 12 -2.65 -54.39 12.15
N ILE A 13 -1.39 -54.02 12.36
CA ILE A 13 -1.00 -52.64 12.66
C ILE A 13 -1.11 -51.83 11.37
N SER A 14 -2.24 -51.15 11.18
CA SER A 14 -2.38 -50.12 10.15
C SER A 14 -1.58 -48.90 10.57
N LEU A 15 -0.36 -48.75 10.02
CA LEU A 15 0.38 -47.50 10.04
C LEU A 15 -0.39 -46.47 9.21
N ALA A 16 -1.24 -45.68 9.85
CA ALA A 16 -1.80 -44.48 9.26
C ALA A 16 -0.67 -43.46 9.11
N THR A 17 -0.10 -43.37 7.91
CA THR A 17 0.80 -42.27 7.54
C THR A 17 -0.01 -40.98 7.56
N PHE A 18 0.12 -40.18 8.63
CA PHE A 18 -0.38 -38.81 8.66
C PHE A 18 0.41 -38.02 7.62
N SER A 19 -0.15 -37.85 6.42
CA SER A 19 0.41 -36.94 5.41
C SER A 19 0.28 -35.53 5.96
N GLN A 20 1.36 -34.98 6.50
CA GLN A 20 1.42 -33.60 6.95
C GLN A 20 1.16 -32.71 5.73
N LYS A 21 -0.02 -32.09 5.67
CA LYS A 21 -0.44 -31.25 4.55
C LYS A 21 0.48 -30.02 4.53
N LYS A 22 1.38 -29.94 3.55
CA LYS A 22 2.35 -28.84 3.40
C LYS A 22 1.62 -27.49 3.41
N ALA A 23 2.20 -26.49 4.07
CA ALA A 23 1.68 -25.13 4.03
C ALA A 23 1.53 -24.68 2.56
N PRO A 24 0.46 -23.93 2.22
CA PRO A 24 0.27 -23.43 0.88
C PRO A 24 1.38 -22.43 0.57
N GLU A 25 1.81 -22.38 -0.67
CA GLU A 25 2.73 -21.33 -1.12
C GLU A 25 1.91 -20.13 -1.62
N ILE A 26 2.53 -18.94 -1.64
CA ILE A 26 1.98 -17.78 -2.35
C ILE A 26 1.90 -18.11 -3.84
N SER A 27 0.72 -17.91 -4.43
CA SER A 27 0.37 -18.33 -5.78
C SER A 27 0.30 -17.14 -6.74
N GLU A 28 1.26 -17.06 -7.67
CA GLU A 28 1.27 -16.06 -8.76
C GLU A 28 -0.03 -16.12 -9.59
N THR A 29 -0.56 -17.33 -9.81
CA THR A 29 -1.81 -17.54 -10.55
C THR A 29 -3.00 -16.94 -9.82
N LEU A 30 -3.06 -17.05 -8.48
CA LEU A 30 -4.12 -16.44 -7.69
C LEU A 30 -3.99 -14.92 -7.66
N LEU A 31 -2.78 -14.39 -7.43
CA LEU A 31 -2.51 -12.95 -7.49
C LEU A 31 -2.98 -12.36 -8.82
N LYS A 32 -2.57 -12.96 -9.94
CA LYS A 32 -3.02 -12.55 -11.28
C LYS A 32 -4.54 -12.62 -11.45
N THR A 33 -5.18 -13.66 -10.89
CA THR A 33 -6.64 -13.81 -10.94
C THR A 33 -7.35 -12.69 -10.17
N TYR A 34 -6.87 -12.38 -8.96
CA TYR A 34 -7.43 -11.35 -8.11
C TYR A 34 -7.24 -9.96 -8.71
N VAL A 35 -6.01 -9.60 -9.08
CA VAL A 35 -5.71 -8.31 -9.73
C VAL A 35 -6.55 -8.15 -10.99
N LYS A 36 -6.58 -9.16 -11.88
CA LYS A 36 -7.34 -9.07 -13.13
C LYS A 36 -8.84 -8.84 -12.90
N TYR A 37 -9.41 -9.37 -11.82
CA TYR A 37 -10.78 -9.04 -11.49
C TYR A 37 -10.88 -7.62 -10.95
N LEU A 38 -10.12 -7.28 -9.90
CA LEU A 38 -10.20 -6.00 -9.21
C LEU A 38 -9.95 -4.83 -10.16
N ALA A 39 -9.00 -4.96 -11.07
CA ALA A 39 -8.63 -3.97 -12.09
C ALA A 39 -9.36 -4.16 -13.43
N SER A 40 -10.54 -4.80 -13.44
CA SER A 40 -11.34 -4.90 -14.67
C SER A 40 -12.31 -3.75 -14.82
N ASP A 41 -12.57 -3.35 -16.07
CA ASP A 41 -13.55 -2.33 -16.45
C ASP A 41 -14.95 -2.56 -15.84
N LYS A 42 -15.29 -3.80 -15.47
CA LYS A 42 -16.56 -4.14 -14.80
C LYS A 42 -16.75 -3.42 -13.46
N LEU A 43 -15.66 -2.98 -12.84
CA LEU A 43 -15.64 -2.26 -11.57
C LEU A 43 -15.45 -0.75 -11.77
N GLU A 44 -15.37 -0.26 -13.01
CA GLU A 44 -15.38 1.18 -13.33
C GLU A 44 -14.37 1.98 -12.49
N GLY A 45 -13.21 1.37 -12.21
CA GLY A 45 -12.11 1.95 -11.45
C GLY A 45 -12.30 2.07 -9.94
N ARG A 46 -13.26 1.36 -9.35
CA ARG A 46 -13.43 1.22 -7.89
C ARG A 46 -13.47 2.56 -7.12
N GLY A 47 -14.08 3.58 -7.70
CA GLY A 47 -14.24 4.89 -7.04
C GLY A 47 -14.90 4.76 -5.66
N THR A 48 -14.40 5.48 -4.66
CA THR A 48 -14.95 5.42 -3.29
C THR A 48 -16.45 5.70 -3.26
N GLY A 49 -17.22 4.80 -2.64
CA GLY A 49 -18.67 4.88 -2.52
C GLY A 49 -19.46 4.55 -3.80
N THR A 50 -18.80 4.11 -4.87
CA THR A 50 -19.45 3.77 -6.15
C THR A 50 -19.94 2.32 -6.21
N ALA A 51 -20.75 2.00 -7.21
CA ALA A 51 -21.13 0.62 -7.51
C ALA A 51 -19.92 -0.26 -7.87
N GLY A 52 -18.87 0.34 -8.44
CA GLY A 52 -17.60 -0.30 -8.75
C GLY A 52 -16.88 -0.83 -7.51
N GLU A 53 -16.69 0.04 -6.52
CA GLU A 53 -16.13 -0.33 -5.22
C GLU A 53 -17.01 -1.36 -4.50
N ALA A 54 -18.34 -1.22 -4.55
CA ALA A 54 -19.25 -2.20 -3.96
C ALA A 54 -19.09 -3.61 -4.57
N LYS A 55 -18.90 -3.70 -5.90
CA LYS A 55 -18.58 -4.98 -6.58
C LYS A 55 -17.22 -5.53 -6.14
N ALA A 56 -16.22 -4.68 -5.97
CA ALA A 56 -14.91 -5.09 -5.45
C ALA A 56 -15.05 -5.71 -4.06
N GLY A 57 -15.79 -5.03 -3.17
CA GLY A 57 -16.01 -5.52 -1.81
C GLY A 57 -16.75 -6.85 -1.78
N ALA A 58 -17.80 -7.02 -2.59
CA ALA A 58 -18.51 -8.29 -2.70
C ALA A 58 -17.64 -9.43 -3.23
N TYR A 59 -16.72 -9.13 -4.16
CA TYR A 59 -15.76 -10.10 -4.65
C TYR A 59 -14.77 -10.54 -3.56
N ILE A 60 -14.18 -9.57 -2.85
CA ILE A 60 -13.24 -9.84 -1.75
C ILE A 60 -13.92 -10.69 -0.68
N THR A 61 -15.08 -10.28 -0.17
CA THR A 61 -15.78 -11.03 0.89
C THR A 61 -16.20 -12.42 0.43
N GLY A 62 -16.61 -12.59 -0.84
CA GLY A 62 -16.92 -13.90 -1.40
C GLY A 62 -15.72 -14.85 -1.49
N ILE A 63 -14.50 -14.32 -1.67
CA ILE A 63 -13.26 -15.12 -1.62
C ILE A 63 -12.89 -15.45 -0.16
N LEU A 64 -13.05 -14.50 0.77
CA LEU A 64 -12.79 -14.73 2.20
C LEU A 64 -13.69 -15.82 2.76
N GLU A 65 -14.99 -15.80 2.43
CA GLU A 65 -15.96 -16.83 2.83
C GLU A 65 -15.58 -18.22 2.30
N LYS A 66 -15.17 -18.30 1.03
CA LYS A 66 -14.74 -19.57 0.40
C LYS A 66 -13.43 -20.10 0.95
N THR A 67 -12.54 -19.23 1.40
CA THR A 67 -11.25 -19.60 1.98
C THR A 67 -11.45 -20.39 3.28
N GLY A 68 -12.42 -19.99 4.10
CA GLY A 68 -12.65 -20.57 5.43
C GLY A 68 -11.58 -20.16 6.44
N GLY A 69 -11.86 -20.34 7.74
CA GLY A 69 -10.91 -20.01 8.82
C GLY A 69 -10.80 -18.51 9.14
N LEU A 70 -11.50 -17.63 8.40
CA LEU A 70 -11.61 -16.20 8.66
C LEU A 70 -12.99 -15.86 9.23
N THR A 71 -13.04 -14.86 10.09
CA THR A 71 -14.28 -14.33 10.68
C THR A 71 -14.43 -12.84 10.43
N PRO A 72 -15.65 -12.33 10.24
CA PRO A 72 -15.87 -10.89 10.07
C PRO A 72 -15.57 -10.09 11.34
N LYS A 73 -14.97 -8.90 11.18
CA LYS A 73 -14.79 -7.90 12.25
C LYS A 73 -15.29 -6.50 11.91
N GLY A 74 -16.13 -6.37 10.89
CA GLY A 74 -16.83 -5.14 10.57
C GLY A 74 -17.91 -4.79 11.60
N THR A 75 -18.48 -3.59 11.47
CA THR A 75 -19.71 -3.21 12.20
C THR A 75 -20.92 -3.99 11.71
N THR A 76 -20.90 -4.40 10.45
CA THR A 76 -21.95 -5.17 9.78
C THR A 76 -21.32 -6.34 9.02
N SER A 77 -21.23 -7.52 9.64
CA SER A 77 -20.49 -8.66 9.07
C SER A 77 -19.06 -8.23 8.69
N TRP A 78 -18.58 -8.52 7.48
CA TRP A 78 -17.25 -8.14 7.00
C TRP A 78 -17.03 -6.64 6.90
N PHE A 79 -18.11 -5.85 6.84
CA PHE A 79 -18.04 -4.45 6.45
C PHE A 79 -18.02 -3.50 7.65
N TYR A 80 -17.09 -2.54 7.63
CA TYR A 80 -17.04 -1.40 8.54
C TYR A 80 -17.49 -0.15 7.78
N ASP A 81 -18.74 0.25 8.01
CA ASP A 81 -19.38 1.37 7.31
C ASP A 81 -19.05 2.71 7.97
N PHE A 82 -18.76 3.73 7.16
CA PHE A 82 -18.55 5.09 7.65
C PHE A 82 -19.05 6.14 6.65
N THR A 83 -19.27 7.34 7.17
CA THR A 83 -19.51 8.54 6.36
C THR A 83 -18.35 9.50 6.51
N PHE A 84 -18.11 10.27 5.46
CA PHE A 84 -17.13 11.35 5.47
C PHE A 84 -17.58 12.49 4.57
N ARG A 85 -17.05 13.68 4.83
CA ARG A 85 -17.22 14.84 3.96
C ARG A 85 -15.89 15.15 3.31
N PHE A 86 -15.90 15.32 2.00
CA PHE A 86 -14.71 15.70 1.24
C PHE A 86 -15.03 16.82 0.25
N ASN A 87 -14.02 17.60 -0.10
CA ASN A 87 -14.12 18.61 -1.14
C ASN A 87 -13.48 18.06 -2.41
N PRO A 88 -14.24 17.92 -3.53
CA PRO A 88 -13.69 17.44 -4.80
C PRO A 88 -12.55 18.30 -5.34
N ASN A 89 -12.50 19.58 -4.96
CA ASN A 89 -11.35 20.43 -5.25
C ASN A 89 -10.46 20.52 -3.99
N PRO A 90 -9.32 19.81 -3.93
CA PRO A 90 -8.43 19.84 -2.77
C PRO A 90 -7.79 21.23 -2.52
N HIS A 91 -7.81 22.11 -3.53
CA HIS A 91 -7.34 23.49 -3.42
C HIS A 91 -8.41 24.47 -2.94
N ASP A 92 -9.69 24.06 -2.90
CA ASP A 92 -10.77 24.91 -2.38
C ASP A 92 -10.75 24.88 -0.84
N THR A 93 -10.77 26.07 -0.23
CA THR A 93 -10.80 26.26 1.23
C THR A 93 -12.22 26.40 1.76
N ASP A 94 -13.21 26.51 0.87
CA ASP A 94 -14.62 26.59 1.23
C ASP A 94 -15.20 25.20 1.51
N ASN A 95 -15.33 24.88 2.80
CA ASN A 95 -15.91 23.63 3.26
C ASN A 95 -17.45 23.56 3.06
N SER A 96 -18.12 24.64 2.65
CA SER A 96 -19.57 24.61 2.37
C SER A 96 -19.91 23.70 1.18
N LYS A 97 -18.94 23.48 0.28
CA LYS A 97 -19.05 22.59 -0.89
C LYS A 97 -18.68 21.13 -0.60
N ALA A 98 -18.27 20.82 0.64
CA ALA A 98 -17.89 19.46 0.98
C ALA A 98 -19.11 18.53 0.89
N ILE A 99 -19.02 17.56 -0.01
CA ILE A 99 -20.08 16.57 -0.24
C ILE A 99 -19.90 15.40 0.71
N GLU A 100 -21.01 14.87 1.20
CA GLU A 100 -21.02 13.65 2.00
C GLU A 100 -20.92 12.43 1.08
N ARG A 101 -19.99 11.52 1.39
CA ARG A 101 -19.89 10.20 0.76
C ARG A 101 -19.88 9.13 1.84
N LYS A 102 -20.24 7.92 1.42
CA LYS A 102 -20.13 6.70 2.24
C LYS A 102 -18.91 5.93 1.78
N GLY A 103 -18.15 5.42 2.72
CA GLY A 103 -17.07 4.47 2.49
C GLY A 103 -17.33 3.21 3.32
N ARG A 104 -16.63 2.14 2.96
CA ARG A 104 -16.84 0.83 3.56
C ARG A 104 -15.53 0.04 3.61
N ASP A 105 -14.93 -0.10 4.77
CA ASP A 105 -13.77 -1.00 4.88
C ASP A 105 -14.24 -2.47 4.97
N ILE A 106 -13.33 -3.39 4.66
CA ILE A 106 -13.53 -4.83 4.83
C ILE A 106 -12.57 -5.33 5.89
N LEU A 107 -13.08 -5.96 6.94
CA LEU A 107 -12.32 -6.42 8.09
C LEU A 107 -12.48 -7.94 8.27
N ALA A 108 -11.39 -8.67 8.04
CA ALA A 108 -11.33 -10.13 8.19
C ALA A 108 -10.35 -10.52 9.29
N TYR A 109 -10.73 -11.49 10.13
CA TYR A 109 -9.99 -11.81 11.35
C TYR A 109 -9.71 -13.30 11.49
N ILE A 110 -8.47 -13.62 11.89
CA ILE A 110 -8.06 -14.95 12.33
C ILE A 110 -7.78 -14.87 13.84
N ASP A 111 -8.53 -15.65 14.62
CA ASP A 111 -8.33 -15.79 16.05
C ASP A 111 -7.47 -17.03 16.34
N ASN A 112 -6.21 -16.82 16.67
CA ASN A 112 -5.32 -17.89 17.14
C ASN A 112 -5.34 -18.01 18.67
N GLY A 113 -6.18 -17.25 19.39
CA GLY A 113 -6.13 -17.16 20.85
C GLY A 113 -4.80 -16.59 21.36
N ALA A 114 -4.11 -15.80 20.53
CA ALA A 114 -2.87 -15.14 20.88
C ALA A 114 -3.13 -13.89 21.73
N GLU A 115 -2.11 -13.46 22.48
CA GLU A 115 -2.18 -12.24 23.30
C GLU A 115 -2.29 -10.97 22.45
N ASN A 116 -1.53 -10.92 21.36
CA ASN A 116 -1.39 -9.76 20.50
C ASN A 116 -1.94 -10.01 19.09
N THR A 117 -2.35 -8.92 18.44
CA THR A 117 -2.87 -8.91 17.06
C THR A 117 -1.92 -8.14 16.15
N ILE A 118 -1.68 -8.63 14.94
CA ILE A 118 -1.06 -7.87 13.86
C ILE A 118 -2.15 -7.41 12.90
N ILE A 119 -2.03 -6.18 12.41
CA ILE A 119 -2.86 -5.65 11.33
C ILE A 119 -2.08 -5.70 10.02
N ILE A 120 -2.68 -6.22 8.96
CA ILE A 120 -2.15 -6.11 7.60
C ILE A 120 -3.20 -5.42 6.75
N GLY A 121 -2.83 -4.36 6.05
CA GLY A 121 -3.76 -3.50 5.34
C GLY A 121 -3.34 -3.18 3.91
N ALA A 122 -4.33 -2.89 3.08
CA ALA A 122 -4.21 -2.33 1.74
C ALA A 122 -5.50 -1.57 1.44
N HIS A 123 -5.47 -0.47 0.70
CA HIS A 123 -6.73 0.08 0.19
C HIS A 123 -7.22 -0.72 -1.02
N TYR A 124 -8.53 -0.69 -1.26
CA TYR A 124 -9.13 -1.41 -2.38
C TYR A 124 -9.96 -0.50 -3.30
N ASP A 125 -10.15 0.76 -2.91
CA ASP A 125 -10.66 1.79 -3.81
C ASP A 125 -9.58 2.27 -4.78
N HIS A 126 -10.01 2.98 -5.83
CA HIS A 126 -9.15 3.73 -6.73
C HIS A 126 -9.92 4.93 -7.33
N LEU A 127 -9.42 5.57 -8.38
CA LEU A 127 -9.92 6.86 -8.88
C LEU A 127 -11.25 6.82 -9.65
N GLY A 128 -11.85 5.65 -9.84
CA GLY A 128 -13.09 5.49 -10.57
C GLY A 128 -13.01 6.00 -12.01
N LEU A 129 -13.88 6.96 -12.35
CA LEU A 129 -13.93 7.60 -13.66
C LEU A 129 -13.13 8.92 -13.75
N GLY A 130 -12.18 9.14 -12.83
CA GLY A 130 -11.29 10.31 -12.85
C GLY A 130 -11.98 11.64 -12.49
N ASN A 131 -13.06 11.59 -11.69
CA ASN A 131 -13.89 12.77 -11.38
C ASN A 131 -13.41 13.56 -10.15
N ASP A 132 -12.51 13.01 -9.34
CA ASP A 132 -12.12 13.58 -8.04
C ASP A 132 -10.78 14.35 -8.10
N HIS A 133 -10.37 14.78 -9.29
CA HIS A 133 -9.20 15.66 -9.53
C HIS A 133 -7.84 15.15 -8.98
N ASN A 134 -7.73 13.83 -8.80
CA ASN A 134 -6.52 13.12 -8.36
C ASN A 134 -5.84 12.34 -9.49
N SER A 135 -6.41 12.32 -10.70
CA SER A 135 -5.79 11.70 -11.88
C SER A 135 -4.58 12.49 -12.41
N LEU A 136 -3.59 11.76 -12.93
CA LEU A 136 -2.43 12.30 -13.66
C LEU A 136 -2.60 12.24 -15.18
N ASP A 137 -3.74 11.79 -15.70
CA ASP A 137 -4.11 11.91 -17.11
C ASP A 137 -4.55 13.35 -17.41
N ALA A 138 -4.17 13.87 -18.59
CA ALA A 138 -4.46 15.25 -18.97
C ALA A 138 -5.97 15.52 -19.17
N ASN A 139 -6.73 14.49 -19.54
CA ASN A 139 -8.17 14.55 -19.82
C ASN A 139 -8.88 13.33 -19.18
N PRO A 140 -8.95 13.26 -17.84
CA PRO A 140 -9.27 12.03 -17.13
C PRO A 140 -10.77 11.72 -17.09
N THR A 141 -11.62 12.73 -17.26
CA THR A 141 -13.06 12.64 -17.05
C THR A 141 -13.70 11.56 -17.91
N GLY A 142 -14.38 10.61 -17.26
CA GLY A 142 -15.09 9.51 -17.92
C GLY A 142 -14.20 8.34 -18.34
N LYS A 143 -12.88 8.43 -18.17
CA LYS A 143 -11.96 7.32 -18.42
C LYS A 143 -11.89 6.42 -17.17
N ILE A 144 -11.94 5.12 -17.39
CA ILE A 144 -11.81 4.14 -16.31
C ILE A 144 -10.36 4.12 -15.84
N HIS A 145 -10.15 4.34 -14.54
CA HIS A 145 -8.84 4.17 -13.89
C HIS A 145 -8.84 2.79 -13.26
N ASN A 146 -8.24 1.80 -13.92
CA ASN A 146 -8.31 0.42 -13.44
C ASN A 146 -7.47 0.17 -12.18
N GLY A 147 -6.39 0.93 -11.97
CA GLY A 147 -5.63 0.88 -10.71
C GLY A 147 -5.10 -0.52 -10.41
N ALA A 148 -4.41 -1.11 -11.37
CA ALA A 148 -3.88 -2.46 -11.26
C ALA A 148 -2.74 -2.58 -10.24
N ASP A 149 -1.75 -1.69 -10.31
CA ASP A 149 -0.75 -1.61 -9.25
C ASP A 149 -1.32 -0.87 -8.06
N ASP A 150 -2.08 0.21 -8.32
CA ASP A 150 -2.61 1.14 -7.33
C ASP A 150 -4.15 1.03 -7.18
N ASN A 151 -4.68 0.30 -6.21
CA ASN A 151 -3.97 -0.65 -5.36
C ASN A 151 -4.58 -2.05 -5.43
N ALA A 152 -4.95 -2.49 -6.64
CA ALA A 152 -5.37 -3.87 -6.84
C ALA A 152 -4.26 -4.87 -6.50
N SER A 153 -2.97 -4.51 -6.66
CA SER A 153 -1.83 -5.35 -6.28
C SER A 153 -1.75 -5.57 -4.75
N GLY A 154 -1.80 -4.51 -3.93
CA GLY A 154 -1.82 -4.63 -2.48
C GLY A 154 -3.08 -5.34 -1.98
N SER A 155 -4.24 -5.01 -2.55
CA SER A 155 -5.52 -5.65 -2.23
C SER A 155 -5.52 -7.15 -2.55
N ALA A 156 -5.02 -7.55 -3.73
CA ALA A 156 -4.84 -8.95 -4.12
C ALA A 156 -3.81 -9.68 -3.25
N GLY A 157 -2.70 -9.02 -2.95
CA GLY A 157 -1.68 -9.55 -2.04
C GLY A 157 -2.23 -9.79 -0.64
N LEU A 158 -3.09 -8.90 -0.15
CA LEU A 158 -3.76 -9.06 1.13
C LEU A 158 -4.74 -10.25 1.12
N MET A 159 -5.47 -10.47 0.01
CA MET A 159 -6.34 -11.64 -0.15
C MET A 159 -5.52 -12.94 -0.10
N GLU A 160 -4.36 -12.96 -0.74
CA GLU A 160 -3.48 -14.12 -0.77
C GLU A 160 -2.79 -14.37 0.58
N LEU A 161 -2.41 -13.32 1.33
CA LEU A 161 -1.91 -13.45 2.70
C LEU A 161 -3.00 -13.99 3.64
N ALA A 162 -4.23 -13.47 3.55
CA ALA A 162 -5.36 -13.97 4.33
C ALA A 162 -5.60 -15.46 4.04
N ARG A 163 -5.54 -15.87 2.77
CA ARG A 163 -5.61 -17.28 2.37
C ARG A 163 -4.46 -18.11 2.93
N TYR A 164 -3.23 -17.61 2.83
CA TYR A 164 -2.04 -18.28 3.34
C TYR A 164 -2.18 -18.56 4.84
N PHE A 165 -2.39 -17.53 5.66
CA PHE A 165 -2.47 -17.67 7.12
C PHE A 165 -3.69 -18.47 7.58
N ALA A 166 -4.82 -18.43 6.86
CA ALA A 166 -5.98 -19.24 7.18
C ALA A 166 -5.80 -20.74 6.87
N SER A 167 -4.87 -21.09 5.96
CA SER A 167 -4.73 -22.47 5.46
C SER A 167 -3.33 -23.07 5.58
N ASN A 168 -2.41 -22.41 6.29
CA ASN A 168 -1.03 -22.88 6.48
C ASN A 168 -0.85 -24.02 7.49
N ASN A 169 -1.94 -24.46 8.15
CA ASN A 169 -1.93 -25.50 9.18
C ASN A 169 -0.96 -25.21 10.34
N LYS A 170 -0.59 -23.94 10.54
CA LYS A 170 0.19 -23.46 11.67
C LYS A 170 -0.70 -22.58 12.55
N LYS A 171 -0.60 -22.78 13.86
CA LYS A 171 -1.20 -21.86 14.82
C LYS A 171 -0.17 -20.79 15.15
N GLU A 172 -0.37 -19.62 14.57
CA GLU A 172 0.53 -18.46 14.73
C GLU A 172 0.45 -17.89 16.16
N GLN A 173 1.52 -17.22 16.58
CA GLN A 173 1.61 -16.55 17.90
C GLN A 173 0.96 -15.17 17.92
N PHE A 174 0.32 -14.79 16.81
CA PHE A 174 -0.49 -13.59 16.70
C PHE A 174 -1.89 -13.93 16.20
N ASN A 175 -2.86 -13.10 16.58
CA ASN A 175 -4.08 -12.98 15.82
C ASN A 175 -3.84 -12.05 14.63
N PHE A 176 -4.66 -12.17 13.58
CA PHE A 176 -4.53 -11.32 12.40
C PHE A 176 -5.81 -10.57 12.13
N LEU A 177 -5.69 -9.27 11.90
CA LEU A 177 -6.74 -8.47 11.28
C LEU A 177 -6.26 -8.02 9.90
N PHE A 178 -6.96 -8.45 8.87
CA PHE A 178 -6.76 -8.01 7.49
C PHE A 178 -7.77 -6.91 7.19
N CYS A 179 -7.28 -5.76 6.73
CA CYS A 179 -8.10 -4.58 6.46
C CYS A 179 -7.98 -4.13 5.00
N TRP A 180 -9.09 -4.16 4.27
CA TRP A 180 -9.18 -3.47 2.98
C TRP A 180 -9.83 -2.10 3.20
N PHE A 181 -9.07 -1.03 3.00
CA PHE A 181 -9.54 0.34 3.26
C PHE A 181 -10.23 0.96 2.05
N SER A 182 -11.28 1.72 2.32
CA SER A 182 -12.02 2.54 1.37
C SER A 182 -11.66 4.02 1.58
N GLY A 183 -11.61 4.81 0.51
CA GLY A 183 -11.38 6.25 0.56
C GLY A 183 -9.94 6.65 0.87
N GLU A 184 -8.96 5.80 0.54
CA GLU A 184 -7.55 6.12 0.64
C GLU A 184 -7.20 7.30 -0.28
N GLU A 185 -7.64 7.20 -1.53
CA GLU A 185 -7.36 8.12 -2.64
C GLU A 185 -7.94 9.53 -2.45
N LEU A 186 -8.85 9.65 -1.49
CA LEU A 186 -9.50 10.89 -1.09
C LEU A 186 -8.90 11.47 0.19
N GLY A 187 -7.91 10.80 0.78
CA GLY A 187 -7.18 11.24 1.97
C GLY A 187 -7.31 10.31 3.17
N LEU A 188 -7.15 9.00 2.97
CA LEU A 188 -7.05 7.98 4.02
C LEU A 188 -8.32 7.84 4.89
N TYR A 189 -9.51 8.06 4.33
CA TYR A 189 -10.73 8.16 5.13
C TYR A 189 -11.07 6.87 5.88
N GLY A 190 -10.97 5.70 5.23
CA GLY A 190 -11.24 4.40 5.84
C GLY A 190 -10.33 4.12 7.02
N SER A 191 -9.01 4.09 6.78
CA SER A 191 -8.04 3.82 7.85
C SER A 191 -8.13 4.83 9.00
N LYS A 192 -8.39 6.13 8.73
CA LYS A 192 -8.65 7.13 9.78
C LYS A 192 -9.90 6.78 10.60
N LYS A 193 -11.01 6.47 9.94
CA LYS A 193 -12.28 6.14 10.59
C LYS A 193 -12.20 4.85 11.41
N PHE A 194 -11.49 3.86 10.92
CA PHE A 194 -11.20 2.64 11.68
C PHE A 194 -10.35 2.94 12.91
N CYS A 195 -9.25 3.70 12.77
CA CYS A 195 -8.37 4.05 13.89
C CYS A 195 -9.04 4.96 14.93
N GLU A 196 -10.05 5.75 14.54
CA GLU A 196 -10.88 6.55 15.46
C GLU A 196 -11.80 5.67 16.33
N LYS A 197 -12.39 4.62 15.74
CA LYS A 197 -13.35 3.74 16.41
C LYS A 197 -13.13 2.28 16.02
N PRO A 198 -12.05 1.65 16.51
CA PRO A 198 -11.70 0.31 16.08
C PRO A 198 -12.66 -0.74 16.64
N THR A 199 -12.83 -1.84 15.90
CA THR A 199 -13.62 -3.00 16.33
C THR A 199 -12.79 -4.05 17.10
N ILE A 200 -11.51 -3.75 17.34
CA ILE A 200 -10.59 -4.55 18.14
C ILE A 200 -9.92 -3.67 19.20
N ASP A 201 -9.35 -4.29 20.22
CA ASP A 201 -8.57 -3.60 21.25
C ASP A 201 -7.19 -3.19 20.71
N PHE A 202 -7.01 -1.89 20.45
CA PHE A 202 -5.74 -1.34 19.97
C PHE A 202 -4.60 -1.53 20.97
N ALA A 203 -4.86 -1.68 22.27
CA ALA A 203 -3.82 -1.96 23.24
C ALA A 203 -3.17 -3.35 23.03
N LYS A 204 -3.86 -4.26 22.34
CA LYS A 204 -3.34 -5.58 21.95
C LYS A 204 -2.74 -5.63 20.54
N VAL A 205 -2.80 -4.52 19.79
CA VAL A 205 -2.16 -4.47 18.48
C VAL A 205 -0.65 -4.35 18.67
N ASN A 206 0.11 -5.23 18.02
CA ASN A 206 1.57 -5.23 18.05
C ASN A 206 2.12 -4.21 17.07
N TYR A 207 1.69 -4.30 15.81
CA TYR A 207 2.10 -3.40 14.73
C TYR A 207 1.15 -3.53 13.52
N MET A 208 1.31 -2.63 12.56
CA MET A 208 0.59 -2.66 11.28
C MET A 208 1.55 -2.75 10.09
N ILE A 209 1.24 -3.60 9.12
CA ILE A 209 1.92 -3.66 7.82
C ILE A 209 0.96 -3.14 6.75
N ASN A 210 1.38 -2.15 5.97
CA ASN A 210 0.65 -1.64 4.82
C ASN A 210 1.25 -2.15 3.51
N LEU A 211 0.39 -2.54 2.59
CA LEU A 211 0.72 -2.97 1.23
C LEU A 211 0.06 -2.02 0.25
N ASP A 212 0.86 -1.27 -0.48
CA ASP A 212 0.36 -0.37 -1.50
C ASP A 212 1.35 -0.27 -2.66
N MET A 213 0.85 -0.54 -3.86
CA MET A 213 1.61 -0.65 -5.11
C MET A 213 2.80 -1.61 -4.97
N ILE A 214 2.50 -2.90 -4.83
CA ILE A 214 3.48 -3.99 -4.64
C ILE A 214 3.68 -4.85 -5.89
N GLY A 215 3.01 -4.53 -7.00
CA GLY A 215 2.99 -5.29 -8.24
C GLY A 215 4.07 -4.91 -9.25
N ARG A 216 4.81 -3.81 -9.05
CA ARG A 216 5.78 -3.28 -10.03
C ARG A 216 7.24 -3.42 -9.62
N LEU A 217 7.56 -4.41 -8.79
CA LEU A 217 8.95 -4.67 -8.38
C LEU A 217 9.86 -4.83 -9.61
N ASN A 218 10.83 -3.94 -9.76
CA ASN A 218 11.74 -3.94 -10.90
C ASN A 218 12.66 -5.16 -10.86
N ASP A 219 12.75 -5.89 -11.97
CA ASP A 219 13.50 -7.15 -11.98
C ASP A 219 15.02 -6.99 -11.89
N THR A 220 15.56 -5.86 -12.32
CA THR A 220 17.00 -5.59 -12.31
C THR A 220 17.44 -5.02 -10.98
N THR A 221 16.77 -3.96 -10.51
CA THR A 221 17.17 -3.27 -9.27
C THR A 221 16.71 -4.00 -8.02
N LYS A 222 15.62 -4.78 -8.12
CA LYS A 222 14.91 -5.41 -7.00
C LYS A 222 14.63 -4.41 -5.86
N LYS A 223 14.45 -3.15 -6.22
CA LYS A 223 14.29 -2.06 -5.25
C LYS A 223 12.90 -2.12 -4.62
N LEU A 224 12.86 -2.13 -3.28
CA LEU A 224 11.63 -2.06 -2.51
C LEU A 224 11.76 -0.93 -1.49
N LEU A 225 10.84 0.03 -1.52
CA LEU A 225 10.78 1.09 -0.53
C LEU A 225 10.09 0.53 0.71
N VAL A 226 10.71 0.75 1.87
CA VAL A 226 10.18 0.31 3.17
C VAL A 226 10.12 1.52 4.09
N TYR A 227 8.91 2.04 4.25
CA TYR A 227 8.61 3.18 5.13
C TYR A 227 8.33 2.70 6.56
N GLY A 228 8.46 3.60 7.52
CA GLY A 228 8.13 3.34 8.92
C GLY A 228 9.24 2.62 9.70
N VAL A 229 10.44 2.39 9.13
CA VAL A 229 11.48 1.62 9.83
C VAL A 229 12.02 2.31 11.10
N GLY A 230 11.76 3.61 11.27
CA GLY A 230 12.08 4.34 12.50
C GLY A 230 11.03 4.22 13.60
N THR A 231 9.88 3.59 13.32
CA THR A 231 8.76 3.48 14.29
C THR A 231 8.94 2.39 15.33
N SER A 232 10.00 1.59 15.21
CA SER A 232 10.46 0.65 16.23
C SER A 232 11.97 0.42 16.06
N PRO A 233 12.74 0.28 17.16
CA PRO A 233 14.15 -0.08 17.07
C PRO A 233 14.39 -1.46 16.43
N THR A 234 13.34 -2.28 16.32
CA THR A 234 13.39 -3.63 15.77
C THR A 234 13.45 -3.65 14.24
N TRP A 235 12.90 -2.63 13.57
CA TRP A 235 12.63 -2.72 12.14
C TRP A 235 13.87 -2.73 11.27
N THR A 236 14.79 -1.78 11.45
CA THR A 236 16.00 -1.75 10.61
C THR A 236 16.82 -3.05 10.75
N PRO A 237 17.15 -3.54 11.97
CA PRO A 237 17.87 -4.80 12.11
C PRO A 237 17.13 -6.01 11.52
N LEU A 238 15.79 -6.07 11.66
CA LEU A 238 14.99 -7.15 11.10
C LEU A 238 14.98 -7.10 9.56
N MET A 239 14.78 -5.92 8.98
CA MET A 239 14.76 -5.77 7.52
C MET A 239 16.14 -6.09 6.92
N ASP A 240 17.23 -5.63 7.53
CA ASP A 240 18.59 -5.96 7.06
C ASP A 240 18.84 -7.47 7.05
N LYS A 241 18.36 -8.18 8.10
CA LYS A 241 18.40 -9.64 8.16
C LYS A 241 17.58 -10.31 7.04
N LEU A 242 16.45 -9.73 6.67
CA LEU A 242 15.49 -10.28 5.71
C LEU A 242 15.72 -9.81 4.27
N GLN A 243 16.73 -8.98 4.01
CA GLN A 243 16.96 -8.36 2.71
C GLN A 243 17.01 -9.35 1.54
N ASN A 244 17.61 -10.54 1.74
CA ASN A 244 17.71 -11.67 0.80
C ASN A 244 17.17 -11.43 -0.64
N GLY A 245 17.94 -10.69 -1.46
CA GLY A 245 17.64 -10.45 -2.88
C GLY A 245 16.85 -9.18 -3.20
N PHE A 246 16.44 -8.41 -2.20
CA PHE A 246 15.93 -7.06 -2.33
C PHE A 246 17.03 -6.01 -2.17
N THR A 247 16.80 -4.85 -2.77
CA THR A 247 17.54 -3.62 -2.47
C THR A 247 16.59 -2.71 -1.71
N PHE A 248 16.68 -2.68 -0.37
CA PHE A 248 15.77 -1.84 0.41
C PHE A 248 16.16 -0.37 0.37
N LYS A 249 15.17 0.48 0.15
CA LYS A 249 15.27 1.92 0.38
C LYS A 249 14.41 2.27 1.59
N TYR A 250 15.07 2.60 2.69
CA TYR A 250 14.39 2.89 3.95
C TYR A 250 13.93 4.34 4.04
N ASP A 251 12.71 4.52 4.53
CA ASP A 251 12.24 5.79 5.09
C ASP A 251 11.92 5.59 6.58
N SER A 252 12.53 6.39 7.43
CA SER A 252 12.36 6.27 8.88
C SER A 252 10.98 6.75 9.37
N SER A 253 10.30 7.60 8.62
CA SER A 253 9.03 8.24 9.01
C SER A 253 7.90 7.22 9.07
N GLY A 254 7.11 7.27 10.14
CA GLY A 254 5.83 6.56 10.21
C GLY A 254 4.69 7.26 9.45
N ILE A 255 4.91 8.50 9.03
CA ILE A 255 4.02 9.25 8.12
C ILE A 255 4.50 9.02 6.70
N GLY A 256 3.60 8.57 5.83
CA GLY A 256 3.85 8.42 4.41
C GLY A 256 2.58 8.59 3.58
N PRO A 257 2.63 8.28 2.29
CA PRO A 257 1.54 8.60 1.37
C PRO A 257 0.35 7.64 1.43
N SER A 258 0.27 6.74 2.42
CA SER A 258 -0.73 5.66 2.45
C SER A 258 -1.24 5.37 3.88
N ASP A 259 -2.08 4.35 4.04
CA ASP A 259 -2.90 4.07 5.22
C ASP A 259 -2.12 3.80 6.52
N GLN A 260 -0.85 3.40 6.46
CA GLN A 260 0.00 3.23 7.65
C GLN A 260 0.04 4.48 8.52
N THR A 261 -0.12 5.67 7.90
CA THR A 261 -0.11 6.95 8.61
C THR A 261 -1.19 7.00 9.68
N SER A 262 -2.37 6.46 9.42
CA SER A 262 -3.49 6.43 10.37
C SER A 262 -3.16 5.62 11.63
N PHE A 263 -2.39 4.53 11.47
CA PHE A 263 -1.97 3.65 12.57
C PHE A 263 -0.76 4.22 13.33
N TYR A 264 0.21 4.81 12.62
CA TYR A 264 1.34 5.50 13.25
C TYR A 264 0.86 6.63 14.19
N LEU A 265 -0.17 7.37 13.78
CA LEU A 265 -0.79 8.43 14.61
C LEU A 265 -1.53 7.90 15.85
N LYS A 266 -1.66 6.57 15.99
CA LYS A 266 -2.15 5.88 17.19
C LYS A 266 -1.03 5.21 17.98
N ASP A 267 0.21 5.67 17.79
CA ASP A 267 1.41 5.18 18.47
C ASP A 267 1.68 3.68 18.24
N LEU A 268 1.33 3.18 17.04
CA LEU A 268 1.65 1.82 16.62
C LEU A 268 2.91 1.80 15.75
N PRO A 269 3.81 0.81 15.93
CA PRO A 269 4.85 0.54 14.95
C PRO A 269 4.21 0.19 13.61
N VAL A 270 4.77 0.72 12.53
CA VAL A 270 4.30 0.45 11.18
C VAL A 270 5.44 0.09 10.23
N LEU A 271 5.12 -0.73 9.24
CA LEU A 271 5.91 -0.89 8.02
C LEU A 271 4.99 -0.66 6.82
N PHE A 272 5.49 0.04 5.81
CA PHE A 272 4.79 0.19 4.54
C PHE A 272 5.71 -0.24 3.39
N PHE A 273 5.27 -1.26 2.65
CA PHE A 273 5.97 -1.80 1.49
C PHE A 273 5.43 -1.22 0.20
N PHE A 274 6.32 -0.64 -0.61
CA PHE A 274 6.00 0.07 -1.84
C PHE A 274 7.04 -0.18 -2.92
N THR A 275 6.63 -0.47 -4.15
CA THR A 275 7.56 -0.68 -5.28
C THR A 275 7.94 0.59 -6.03
N GLY A 276 7.37 1.73 -5.63
CA GLY A 276 7.64 3.04 -6.23
C GLY A 276 6.60 3.43 -7.28
N GLN A 277 6.60 4.71 -7.65
CA GLN A 277 5.74 5.20 -8.74
C GLN A 277 6.26 4.74 -10.10
N HIS A 278 5.38 4.80 -11.10
CA HIS A 278 5.68 4.47 -12.48
C HIS A 278 4.84 5.33 -13.43
N ALA A 279 5.15 5.30 -14.73
CA ALA A 279 4.53 6.16 -15.74
C ALA A 279 3.00 6.04 -15.86
N ASP A 280 2.43 4.92 -15.41
CA ASP A 280 0.99 4.64 -15.40
C ASP A 280 0.27 5.07 -14.09
N TYR A 281 1.00 5.50 -13.06
CA TYR A 281 0.43 5.87 -11.76
C TYR A 281 -0.69 6.93 -11.90
N HIS A 282 -1.82 6.71 -11.24
CA HIS A 282 -3.02 7.56 -11.31
C HIS A 282 -3.54 7.83 -12.74
N LYS A 283 -3.32 6.89 -13.68
CA LYS A 283 -3.80 7.00 -15.07
C LYS A 283 -4.65 5.81 -15.46
N PRO A 284 -5.51 5.97 -16.49
CA PRO A 284 -6.27 4.86 -17.09
C PRO A 284 -5.41 3.70 -17.60
N THR A 285 -4.12 3.93 -17.80
CA THR A 285 -3.19 2.93 -18.32
C THR A 285 -2.60 2.02 -17.24
N ASP A 286 -2.92 2.20 -15.95
CA ASP A 286 -2.49 1.25 -14.91
C ASP A 286 -3.34 -0.03 -14.94
N ASP A 287 -2.85 -1.03 -15.68
CA ASP A 287 -3.60 -2.24 -16.03
C ASP A 287 -2.83 -3.53 -15.69
N TRP A 288 -3.59 -4.61 -15.47
CA TRP A 288 -3.14 -5.85 -14.82
C TRP A 288 -2.04 -6.58 -15.60
N ASP A 289 -2.01 -6.44 -16.93
CA ASP A 289 -1.03 -7.11 -17.78
C ASP A 289 0.39 -6.57 -17.61
N LYS A 290 0.54 -5.41 -16.96
CA LYS A 290 1.83 -4.74 -16.74
C LYS A 290 2.49 -5.07 -15.40
N LEU A 291 1.85 -5.86 -14.54
CA LEU A 291 2.39 -6.22 -13.23
C LEU A 291 3.43 -7.34 -13.31
N ASN A 292 4.42 -7.28 -12.41
CA ASN A 292 5.37 -8.33 -12.12
C ASN A 292 4.88 -9.21 -10.96
N TYR A 293 4.01 -10.19 -11.26
CA TYR A 293 3.45 -11.11 -10.26
C TYR A 293 4.50 -11.96 -9.51
N LYS A 294 5.66 -12.23 -10.14
CA LYS A 294 6.79 -12.89 -9.46
C LYS A 294 7.40 -11.97 -8.40
N GLY A 295 7.49 -10.69 -8.71
CA GLY A 295 7.93 -9.65 -7.80
C GLY A 295 6.96 -9.46 -6.64
N GLU A 296 5.67 -9.33 -6.94
CA GLU A 296 4.58 -9.23 -5.95
C GLU A 296 4.62 -10.42 -4.98
N LYS A 297 4.71 -11.65 -5.50
CA LYS A 297 4.89 -12.85 -4.67
C LYS A 297 6.05 -12.74 -3.70
N LYS A 298 7.21 -12.25 -4.14
CA LYS A 298 8.39 -12.09 -3.26
C LYS A 298 8.15 -11.09 -2.15
N VAL A 299 7.40 -10.00 -2.42
CA VAL A 299 7.03 -9.02 -1.38
C VAL A 299 6.14 -9.68 -0.33
N LEU A 300 5.17 -10.51 -0.72
CA LEU A 300 4.32 -11.24 0.23
C LEU A 300 5.10 -12.30 1.04
N GLU A 301 6.05 -12.99 0.40
CA GLU A 301 6.97 -13.90 1.10
C GLU A 301 7.85 -13.16 2.12
N LEU A 302 8.25 -11.92 1.84
CA LEU A 302 8.94 -11.06 2.80
C LEU A 302 8.02 -10.70 3.97
N VAL A 303 6.75 -10.34 3.73
CA VAL A 303 5.77 -10.07 4.78
C VAL A 303 5.57 -11.29 5.69
N ILE A 304 5.46 -12.49 5.13
CA ILE A 304 5.39 -13.74 5.90
C ILE A 304 6.62 -13.88 6.80
N LYS A 305 7.83 -13.67 6.27
CA LYS A 305 9.07 -13.74 7.05
C LYS A 305 9.14 -12.68 8.16
N VAL A 306 8.64 -11.47 7.91
CA VAL A 306 8.53 -10.43 8.95
C VAL A 306 7.66 -10.94 10.10
N VAL A 307 6.49 -11.50 9.79
CA VAL A 307 5.60 -12.11 10.80
C VAL A 307 6.30 -13.25 11.54
N GLU A 308 6.87 -14.22 10.83
CA GLU A 308 7.55 -15.38 11.44
C GLU A 308 8.72 -14.99 12.37
N GLU A 309 9.43 -13.92 12.06
CA GLU A 309 10.53 -13.43 12.89
C GLU A 309 10.05 -12.64 14.11
N THR A 310 9.02 -11.81 13.97
CA THR A 310 8.47 -11.06 15.11
C THR A 310 7.68 -11.93 16.09
N GLU A 311 7.17 -13.10 15.65
CA GLU A 311 6.56 -14.10 16.55
C GLU A 311 7.53 -14.59 17.64
N LYS A 312 8.83 -14.48 17.39
CA LYS A 312 9.91 -14.89 18.30
C LYS A 312 10.30 -13.77 19.26
N MET A 313 9.63 -12.62 19.18
CA MET A 313 9.96 -11.40 19.91
C MET A 313 8.82 -11.01 20.86
N PRO A 314 9.10 -10.28 21.95
CA PRO A 314 8.04 -9.63 22.72
C PRO A 314 7.30 -8.60 21.86
N LYS A 315 6.16 -8.11 22.36
CA LYS A 315 5.44 -6.99 21.73
C LYS A 315 6.41 -5.84 21.44
N LEU A 316 6.39 -5.34 20.21
CA LEU A 316 7.35 -4.38 19.72
C LEU A 316 7.16 -3.02 20.40
N THR A 317 8.29 -2.37 20.68
CA THR A 317 8.30 -1.02 21.23
C THR A 317 8.05 -0.02 20.10
N PHE A 318 7.08 0.86 20.32
CA PHE A 318 6.86 2.02 19.46
C PHE A 318 7.90 3.11 19.72
N THR A 319 8.37 3.73 18.65
CA THR A 319 9.21 4.92 18.69
C THR A 319 8.58 6.00 17.84
N LYS A 320 8.31 7.15 18.46
CA LYS A 320 7.86 8.33 17.72
C LYS A 320 9.01 8.82 16.84
N THR A 321 8.78 8.85 15.54
CA THR A 321 9.76 9.33 14.58
C THR A 321 9.77 10.85 14.60
N LYS A 322 10.94 11.46 14.37
CA LYS A 322 10.99 12.88 14.03
C LYS A 322 10.33 13.01 12.66
N SER A 323 9.03 13.29 12.65
CA SER A 323 8.40 13.83 11.46
C SER A 323 9.24 15.02 11.04
N ALA A 324 9.70 15.08 9.79
CA ALA A 324 9.80 16.39 9.18
C ALA A 324 8.44 17.04 9.45
N GLU A 325 8.40 18.10 10.25
CA GLU A 325 7.15 18.77 10.58
C GLU A 325 6.40 18.93 9.26
N ALA A 326 5.30 18.20 9.12
CA ALA A 326 4.37 18.41 8.05
C ALA A 326 3.70 19.75 8.39
N THR A 327 4.42 20.85 8.16
CA THR A 327 3.79 22.10 7.85
C THR A 327 2.91 21.77 6.65
N THR A 328 1.62 21.64 6.90
CA THR A 328 0.56 21.48 5.91
C THR A 328 0.52 22.74 5.04
N ARG A 329 1.56 22.95 4.24
CA ARG A 329 1.59 23.98 3.23
C ARG A 329 0.74 23.45 2.09
N LYS A 330 -0.49 23.95 1.98
CA LYS A 330 -1.26 23.86 0.74
C LYS A 330 -0.41 24.52 -0.35
N TYR A 331 0.03 23.73 -1.33
CA TYR A 331 0.74 24.24 -2.49
C TYR A 331 -0.26 24.92 -3.42
N LYS A 332 0.00 26.19 -3.76
CA LYS A 332 -0.83 26.98 -4.67
C LYS A 332 -0.61 26.62 -6.14
N VAL A 333 0.51 25.95 -6.44
CA VAL A 333 0.98 25.63 -7.78
C VAL A 333 1.62 24.23 -7.82
N THR A 334 1.71 23.64 -9.01
CA THR A 334 2.47 22.42 -9.27
C THR A 334 3.39 22.64 -10.45
N MET A 335 4.55 21.97 -10.46
CA MET A 335 5.48 22.06 -11.60
C MET A 335 5.10 21.12 -12.74
N GLY A 336 4.35 20.05 -12.46
CA GLY A 336 3.99 19.04 -13.46
C GLY A 336 5.12 18.05 -13.77
N ILE A 337 6.00 17.79 -12.82
CA ILE A 337 6.93 16.66 -12.87
C ILE A 337 6.35 15.48 -12.09
N MET A 338 6.74 14.28 -12.47
CA MET A 338 6.61 13.05 -11.70
C MET A 338 7.99 12.75 -11.10
N PRO A 339 8.17 12.94 -9.78
CA PRO A 339 9.46 12.67 -9.16
C PRO A 339 9.79 11.19 -9.12
N ASP A 340 11.07 10.87 -9.32
CA ASP A 340 11.61 9.57 -8.92
C ASP A 340 11.88 9.57 -7.41
N TYR A 341 10.90 9.10 -6.64
CA TYR A 341 11.06 8.89 -5.19
C TYR A 341 12.12 7.84 -4.86
N ALA A 342 12.54 7.02 -5.83
CA ALA A 342 13.56 6.01 -5.68
C ALA A 342 14.99 6.54 -5.92
N PHE A 343 15.18 7.76 -6.39
CA PHE A 343 16.49 8.36 -6.68
C PHE A 343 17.38 8.52 -5.43
N GLU A 344 18.67 8.24 -5.58
CA GLU A 344 19.71 8.33 -4.53
C GLU A 344 20.79 9.31 -4.98
N GLY A 345 20.51 10.60 -4.80
CA GLY A 345 21.42 11.69 -5.13
C GLY A 345 20.87 13.01 -4.62
N LYS A 346 21.65 14.08 -4.76
CA LYS A 346 21.20 15.42 -4.41
C LYS A 346 20.23 15.92 -5.48
N GLY A 347 19.07 16.39 -5.04
CA GLY A 347 18.04 16.96 -5.90
C GLY A 347 16.81 16.06 -6.03
N VAL A 348 15.92 16.46 -6.94
CA VAL A 348 14.74 15.68 -7.31
C VAL A 348 14.92 15.22 -8.75
N HIS A 349 15.14 13.91 -8.93
CA HIS A 349 15.17 13.30 -10.27
C HIS A 349 13.76 13.23 -10.84
N VAL A 350 13.66 13.51 -12.13
CA VAL A 350 12.41 13.60 -12.88
C VAL A 350 12.19 12.30 -13.63
N ASP A 351 11.32 11.43 -13.12
CA ASP A 351 10.93 10.20 -13.82
C ASP A 351 9.95 10.51 -14.97
N GLY A 352 9.18 11.58 -14.86
CA GLY A 352 8.25 11.98 -15.92
C GLY A 352 7.94 13.46 -15.89
N VAL A 353 7.46 13.96 -17.02
CA VAL A 353 6.97 15.32 -17.17
C VAL A 353 5.59 15.25 -17.79
N THR A 354 4.63 15.96 -17.22
CA THR A 354 3.28 16.07 -17.76
C THR A 354 3.26 17.16 -18.85
N ASP A 355 2.75 16.82 -20.03
CA ASP A 355 2.57 17.77 -21.12
C ASP A 355 1.73 18.98 -20.71
N ASP A 356 1.97 20.12 -21.35
CA ASP A 356 1.28 21.41 -21.10
C ASP A 356 1.36 21.94 -19.65
N ARG A 357 2.24 21.39 -18.82
CA ARG A 357 2.52 21.88 -17.46
C ARG A 357 3.79 22.74 -17.40
N PRO A 358 3.99 23.54 -16.33
CA PRO A 358 5.14 24.44 -16.20
C PRO A 358 6.50 23.82 -16.52
N ALA A 359 6.76 22.59 -16.06
CA ALA A 359 7.98 21.84 -16.34
C ALA A 359 8.17 21.55 -17.84
N ALA A 360 7.15 21.01 -18.51
CA ALA A 360 7.20 20.72 -19.95
C ALA A 360 7.42 21.99 -20.77
N ILE A 361 6.67 23.05 -20.46
CA ILE A 361 6.77 24.35 -21.14
C ILE A 361 8.16 24.97 -20.96
N ALA A 362 8.74 24.84 -19.76
CA ALA A 362 10.09 25.30 -19.47
C ALA A 362 11.19 24.42 -20.08
N GLY A 363 10.84 23.27 -20.66
CA GLY A 363 11.78 22.36 -21.31
C GLY A 363 12.47 21.37 -20.37
N VAL A 364 11.89 21.11 -19.18
CA VAL A 364 12.31 20.00 -18.31
C VAL A 364 12.00 18.67 -19.01
N GLN A 365 12.90 17.70 -18.87
CA GLN A 365 12.84 16.40 -19.52
C GLN A 365 12.95 15.27 -18.47
N ARG A 366 12.55 14.07 -18.87
CA ARG A 366 12.85 12.85 -18.11
C ARG A 366 14.37 12.74 -17.91
N ASP A 367 14.77 12.24 -16.76
CA ASP A 367 16.14 12.09 -16.27
C ASP A 367 16.87 13.39 -15.89
N ASP A 368 16.19 14.54 -15.94
CA ASP A 368 16.70 15.75 -15.30
C ASP A 368 16.70 15.60 -13.77
N ILE A 369 17.65 16.24 -13.11
CA ILE A 369 17.68 16.35 -11.64
C ILE A 369 17.55 17.81 -11.25
N ILE A 370 16.44 18.18 -10.61
CA ILE A 370 16.22 19.55 -10.10
C ILE A 370 17.06 19.73 -8.84
N ILE A 371 18.02 20.66 -8.92
CA ILE A 371 18.96 20.97 -7.84
C ILE A 371 18.73 22.36 -7.22
N GLN A 372 17.90 23.20 -7.85
CA GLN A 372 17.45 24.47 -7.31
C GLN A 372 16.11 24.89 -7.93
N LEU A 373 15.22 25.48 -7.14
CA LEU A 373 13.98 26.10 -7.61
C LEU A 373 13.76 27.44 -6.88
N GLY A 374 13.76 28.54 -7.63
CA GLY A 374 13.84 29.90 -7.09
C GLY A 374 15.09 30.07 -6.22
N ASP A 375 14.90 30.63 -5.02
CA ASP A 375 15.97 30.83 -4.03
C ASP A 375 16.23 29.59 -3.16
N VAL A 376 15.53 28.48 -3.41
CA VAL A 376 15.63 27.26 -2.61
C VAL A 376 16.51 26.25 -3.33
N LYS A 377 17.67 25.95 -2.73
CA LYS A 377 18.48 24.79 -3.12
C LYS A 377 17.69 23.52 -2.82
N VAL A 378 17.64 22.62 -3.78
CA VAL A 378 16.89 21.37 -3.70
C VAL A 378 17.89 20.24 -3.51
N GLU A 379 17.98 19.69 -2.30
CA GLU A 379 18.81 18.51 -2.03
C GLU A 379 17.97 17.22 -1.96
N ASN A 380 16.67 17.34 -1.69
CA ASN A 380 15.74 16.22 -1.60
C ASN A 380 14.29 16.67 -1.89
N MET A 381 13.35 15.73 -1.81
CA MET A 381 11.91 15.99 -2.03
C MET A 381 11.33 17.06 -1.10
N GLN A 382 11.77 17.12 0.17
CA GLN A 382 11.25 18.09 1.13
C GLN A 382 11.64 19.51 0.76
N ASP A 383 12.87 19.72 0.28
CA ASP A 383 13.33 21.02 -0.20
C ASP A 383 12.57 21.49 -1.44
N TYR A 384 12.34 20.58 -2.37
CA TYR A 384 11.54 20.83 -3.57
C TYR A 384 10.11 21.26 -3.20
N MET A 385 9.47 20.53 -2.30
CA MET A 385 8.14 20.87 -1.82
C MET A 385 8.16 22.21 -1.07
N LYS A 386 9.15 22.47 -0.22
CA LYS A 386 9.35 23.78 0.43
C LYS A 386 9.50 24.92 -0.58
N ALA A 387 10.18 24.69 -1.69
CA ALA A 387 10.33 25.65 -2.78
C ALA A 387 8.99 25.96 -3.43
N LEU A 388 8.22 24.93 -3.82
CA LEU A 388 6.87 25.08 -4.36
C LEU A 388 5.94 25.84 -3.40
N GLY A 389 6.08 25.63 -2.10
CA GLY A 389 5.29 26.33 -1.08
C GLY A 389 5.52 27.85 -1.02
N LYS A 390 6.54 28.37 -1.70
CA LYS A 390 6.83 29.81 -1.80
C LYS A 390 6.38 30.42 -3.13
N ILE A 391 5.91 29.61 -4.07
CA ILE A 391 5.60 30.05 -5.44
C ILE A 391 4.09 30.26 -5.59
N GLU A 392 3.72 31.37 -6.22
CA GLU A 392 2.34 31.71 -6.53
C GLU A 392 2.04 31.58 -8.02
N LYS A 393 0.77 31.40 -8.37
CA LYS A 393 0.32 31.30 -9.76
C LYS A 393 0.68 32.57 -10.53
N GLY A 394 1.27 32.41 -11.71
CA GLY A 394 1.74 33.48 -12.58
C GLY A 394 3.20 33.88 -12.33
N MET A 395 3.83 33.42 -11.24
CA MET A 395 5.25 33.68 -10.99
C MET A 395 6.13 32.90 -11.95
N GLU A 396 7.18 33.56 -12.44
CA GLU A 396 8.28 32.94 -13.17
C GLU A 396 9.49 32.84 -12.23
N VAL A 397 10.01 31.63 -12.02
CA VAL A 397 11.15 31.38 -11.15
C VAL A 397 12.25 30.61 -11.89
N PRO A 398 13.53 30.89 -11.60
CA PRO A 398 14.61 30.09 -12.15
C PRO A 398 14.62 28.69 -11.54
N ALA A 399 14.86 27.67 -12.35
CA ALA A 399 15.08 26.30 -11.92
C ALA A 399 16.43 25.83 -12.47
N LYS A 400 17.33 25.40 -11.59
CA LYS A 400 18.59 24.76 -11.99
C LYS A 400 18.41 23.26 -11.99
N ILE A 401 18.76 22.64 -13.11
CA ILE A 401 18.69 21.21 -13.30
C ILE A 401 20.06 20.66 -13.70
N LEU A 402 20.30 19.38 -13.43
CA LEU A 402 21.37 18.60 -14.04
C LEU A 402 20.77 17.75 -15.15
N ARG A 403 21.28 17.93 -16.37
CA ARG A 403 20.95 17.10 -17.54
C ARG A 403 22.22 16.47 -18.09
N GLY A 404 22.29 15.14 -18.06
CA GLY A 404 23.51 14.42 -18.46
C GLY A 404 24.77 14.88 -17.73
N GLY A 405 24.62 15.29 -16.46
CA GLY A 405 25.71 15.81 -15.61
C GLY A 405 26.08 17.28 -15.80
N LYS A 406 25.42 18.01 -16.71
CA LYS A 406 25.64 19.46 -16.92
C LYS A 406 24.55 20.27 -16.25
N GLU A 407 24.94 21.35 -15.58
CA GLU A 407 24.00 22.32 -15.01
C GLU A 407 23.36 23.16 -16.11
N ILE A 408 22.04 23.23 -16.11
CA ILE A 408 21.22 24.05 -17.01
C ILE A 408 20.26 24.87 -16.14
N GLU A 409 20.12 26.15 -16.46
CA GLU A 409 19.13 27.02 -15.83
C GLU A 409 17.94 27.21 -16.78
N LEU A 410 16.74 26.92 -16.29
CA LEU A 410 15.48 27.08 -16.98
C LEU A 410 14.63 28.13 -16.27
N LYS A 411 13.74 28.81 -17.00
CA LYS A 411 12.73 29.70 -16.40
C LYS A 411 11.39 29.01 -16.41
N VAL A 412 10.84 28.79 -15.22
CA VAL A 412 9.60 28.03 -15.03
C VAL A 412 8.49 28.99 -14.60
N LYS A 413 7.44 29.07 -15.40
CA LYS A 413 6.26 29.89 -15.12
C LYS A 413 5.12 29.02 -14.58
N PHE A 414 4.69 29.30 -13.35
CA PHE A 414 3.72 28.49 -12.59
C PHE A 414 2.27 28.95 -12.71
#